data_AF-H9G8C0-F1
#
_entry.id   AF-H9G8C0-F1
#
_cell.length_a   1.000
_cell.length_b   1.000
_cell.length_c   1.000
_cell.angle_alpha   90.00
_cell.angle_beta   90.00
_cell.angle_gamma   90.00
#
_symmetry.space_group_name_H-M   'P 1'
#
loop_
_entity.id
_entity.type
_entity.pdbx_description
1 polymer ?
#
loop_
_entity_poly.entity_id
_entity_poly.type
_entity_poly.pdbx_seq_one_letter_code
_entity_poly.pdbx_strand_id
1 'polypeptide(L)'
;MASKSTKMPDDFNIYYLLKGVLPLETSEEPMDESRDETNPQYQGLTGLRNLGNTCYMNAVIQCLSSVSPLVEYFLSGKYTAALDKDNGEIATAFAYLMNDMWLGDFDCVSPEVFRLVIGERYPAFIKKTQQDAQEFLIHVLNELHEALKKVSKKRNQGTSSSTWDSRASYVSESSIITRLFEGHLSYDIICLECQNTTYKNEIFTVLSLPIPYETECSLEVGVTSKSMMAYKFVLIILGASLYMNKYSSLKNVVNHFGDLDGGHYTAFCKHTLTQSWYSFDDSQISEISECDVHTSAAYLLFYSSQTFSVPVKTQNG
;
A
#
# COMPACT_ATOMS: atom_id res chain seq x y z
N MET A 1 18.24 29.32 -25.60
CA MET A 1 17.25 29.75 -24.59
C MET A 1 16.55 28.50 -24.08
N ALA A 2 16.86 28.05 -22.87
CA ALA A 2 16.27 26.85 -22.29
C ALA A 2 14.80 27.12 -21.92
N SER A 3 13.86 26.36 -22.48
CA SER A 3 12.45 26.45 -22.12
C SER A 3 12.29 25.93 -20.69
N LYS A 4 11.95 26.84 -19.76
CA LYS A 4 11.50 26.47 -18.42
C LYS A 4 10.23 25.65 -18.56
N SER A 5 10.34 24.34 -18.39
CA SER A 5 9.20 23.46 -18.13
C SER A 5 8.61 23.88 -16.79
N THR A 6 7.49 24.60 -16.83
CA THR A 6 6.64 24.86 -15.67
C THR A 6 6.05 23.53 -15.24
N LYS A 7 6.71 22.83 -14.31
CA LYS A 7 6.09 21.74 -13.55
C LYS A 7 4.82 22.30 -12.90
N MET A 8 3.66 21.74 -13.23
CA MET A 8 2.44 22.01 -12.47
C MET A 8 2.69 21.64 -11.00
N PRO A 9 2.16 22.41 -10.02
CA PRO A 9 2.30 22.06 -8.62
C PRO A 9 1.76 20.63 -8.39
N ASP A 10 2.57 19.79 -7.75
CA ASP A 10 2.23 18.41 -7.46
C ASP A 10 1.28 18.37 -6.27
N ASP A 11 -0.02 18.26 -6.53
CA ASP A 11 -1.07 18.17 -5.49
C ASP A 11 -0.87 16.96 -4.54
N PHE A 12 -0.03 16.00 -4.92
CA PHE A 12 0.34 14.84 -4.10
C PHE A 12 1.63 15.05 -3.32
N ASN A 13 2.08 16.30 -3.09
CA ASN A 13 3.10 16.57 -2.09
C ASN A 13 2.60 16.06 -0.72
N ILE A 14 3.09 14.87 -0.35
CA ILE A 14 2.93 14.24 0.96
C ILE A 14 3.84 15.03 1.90
N TYR A 15 3.25 15.98 2.64
CA TYR A 15 3.94 16.70 3.69
C TYR A 15 3.67 15.96 5.00
N TYR A 16 4.74 15.39 5.57
CA TYR A 16 4.83 14.72 6.87
C TYR A 16 3.88 15.32 7.93
N LEU A 17 2.67 14.77 8.03
CA LEU A 17 1.65 15.20 9.00
C LEU A 17 1.87 14.58 10.39
N LEU A 18 2.70 13.54 10.50
CA LEU A 18 3.07 12.93 11.79
C LEU A 18 4.13 13.74 12.58
N LYS A 19 4.54 14.92 12.08
CA LYS A 19 5.58 15.75 12.71
C LYS A 19 5.08 16.59 13.90
N GLY A 20 3.77 16.60 14.16
CA GLY A 20 3.13 17.45 15.16
C GLY A 20 3.29 17.00 16.61
N VAL A 21 3.94 15.86 16.89
CA VAL A 21 3.87 15.24 18.21
C VAL A 21 5.21 14.73 18.77
N LEU A 22 6.31 15.43 18.50
CA LEU A 22 7.56 15.18 19.22
C LEU A 22 7.66 16.13 20.43
N PRO A 23 7.73 15.64 21.68
CA PRO A 23 8.32 16.40 22.76
C PRO A 23 9.81 16.62 22.46
N LEU A 24 10.29 17.85 22.69
CA LEU A 24 11.72 18.13 22.78
C LEU A 24 12.34 17.25 23.87
N GLU A 25 13.51 16.68 23.56
CA GLU A 25 14.32 15.87 24.47
C GLU A 25 14.37 16.46 25.89
N THR A 26 13.96 15.67 26.88
CA THR A 26 14.43 15.84 28.26
C THR A 26 14.79 14.50 28.87
N SER A 27 15.85 14.56 29.66
CA SER A 27 16.68 13.53 30.27
C SER A 27 15.96 12.38 30.99
N GLU A 28 16.64 11.23 30.96
CA GLU A 28 16.46 9.98 31.70
C GLU A 28 15.91 10.15 33.12
N GLU A 29 14.78 9.51 33.43
CA GLU A 29 14.37 9.00 34.77
C GLU A 29 13.34 7.85 34.60
N PRO A 30 13.17 6.94 35.58
CA PRO A 30 12.75 5.55 35.34
C PRO A 30 11.26 5.36 35.08
N MET A 31 10.93 4.41 34.18
CA MET A 31 9.57 4.06 33.75
C MET A 31 8.75 3.40 34.85
N ASP A 32 7.61 4.02 35.18
CA ASP A 32 6.44 3.39 35.81
C ASP A 32 5.49 2.89 34.72
N GLU A 33 4.98 1.66 34.87
CA GLU A 33 4.14 0.95 33.90
C GLU A 33 2.69 1.47 33.93
N SER A 34 2.42 2.55 33.21
CA SER A 34 1.04 2.86 32.78
C SER A 34 1.08 3.48 31.38
N ARG A 35 0.41 2.82 30.42
CA ARG A 35 0.25 3.32 29.05
C ARG A 35 -0.45 4.68 29.09
N ASP A 36 0.29 5.76 28.84
CA ASP A 36 -0.29 7.09 28.71
C ASP A 36 -1.08 7.15 27.38
N GLU A 37 -2.40 7.23 27.48
CA GLU A 37 -3.40 7.03 26.42
C GLU A 37 -3.34 8.05 25.27
N THR A 38 -2.41 9.01 25.31
CA THR A 38 -2.23 10.01 24.24
C THR A 38 -0.79 10.12 23.75
N ASN A 39 0.04 9.10 23.98
CA ASN A 39 1.38 9.09 23.41
C ASN A 39 1.30 8.87 21.89
N PRO A 40 1.63 9.88 21.06
CA PRO A 40 1.64 9.79 19.60
C PRO A 40 2.52 8.67 19.03
N GLN A 41 3.45 8.16 19.85
CA GLN A 41 4.33 7.06 19.50
C GLN A 41 3.58 5.75 19.19
N TYR A 42 2.33 5.62 19.62
CA TYR A 42 1.51 4.41 19.41
C TYR A 42 0.27 4.65 18.53
N GLN A 43 0.15 5.81 17.87
CA GLN A 43 -0.93 6.07 16.91
C GLN A 43 -0.89 5.08 15.75
N GLY A 44 -2.06 4.56 15.35
CA GLY A 44 -2.16 3.56 14.30
C GLY A 44 -1.95 2.12 14.77
N LEU A 45 -1.65 1.88 16.06
CA LEU A 45 -1.66 0.54 16.67
C LEU A 45 -3.07 0.18 17.16
N THR A 46 -3.99 0.01 16.21
CA THR A 46 -5.39 -0.32 16.49
C THR A 46 -5.78 -1.65 15.85
N GLY A 47 -6.34 -2.56 16.64
CA GLY A 47 -6.84 -3.85 16.18
C GLY A 47 -8.14 -3.72 15.40
N LEU A 48 -8.50 -4.75 14.64
CA LEU A 48 -9.74 -4.81 13.89
C LEU A 48 -10.62 -5.97 14.34
N ARG A 49 -11.88 -5.69 14.65
CA ARG A 49 -12.82 -6.73 15.09
C ARG A 49 -13.10 -7.71 13.96
N ASN A 50 -12.98 -9.02 14.23
CA ASN A 50 -13.44 -10.05 13.32
C ASN A 50 -14.98 -10.09 13.29
N LEU A 51 -15.58 -9.99 12.11
CA LEU A 51 -17.03 -9.95 11.89
C LEU A 51 -17.60 -11.31 11.40
N GLY A 52 -16.79 -12.37 11.54
CA GLY A 52 -17.08 -13.73 11.13
C GLY A 52 -16.39 -14.06 9.82
N ASN A 53 -15.25 -14.77 9.90
CA ASN A 53 -14.38 -15.12 8.77
C ASN A 53 -13.91 -13.88 7.98
N THR A 54 -13.64 -12.76 8.65
CA THR A 54 -13.13 -11.52 8.02
C THR A 54 -11.66 -11.24 8.32
N CYS A 55 -10.90 -12.23 8.79
CA CYS A 55 -9.47 -12.07 9.10
C CYS A 55 -8.66 -11.72 7.84
N TYR A 56 -9.03 -12.23 6.66
CA TYR A 56 -8.40 -11.85 5.37
C TYR A 56 -8.49 -10.34 5.13
N MET A 57 -9.65 -9.75 5.44
CA MET A 57 -9.91 -8.32 5.31
C MET A 57 -9.10 -7.53 6.33
N ASN A 58 -9.11 -7.98 7.58
CA ASN A 58 -8.38 -7.31 8.66
C ASN A 58 -6.88 -7.27 8.36
N ALA A 59 -6.28 -8.38 7.98
CA ALA A 59 -4.85 -8.45 7.67
C ALA A 59 -4.45 -7.51 6.52
N VAL A 60 -5.27 -7.45 5.46
CA VAL A 60 -5.04 -6.52 4.33
C VAL A 60 -5.19 -5.06 4.76
N ILE A 61 -6.23 -4.72 5.52
CA ILE A 61 -6.44 -3.35 6.00
C ILE A 61 -5.28 -2.91 6.90
N GLN A 62 -4.75 -3.79 7.76
CA GLN A 62 -3.57 -3.48 8.59
C GLN A 62 -2.31 -3.21 7.74
N CYS A 63 -2.14 -3.93 6.63
CA CYS A 63 -1.04 -3.68 5.70
C CYS A 63 -1.22 -2.36 4.93
N LEU A 64 -2.45 -1.97 4.62
CA LEU A 64 -2.73 -0.68 3.95
C LEU A 64 -2.65 0.50 4.93
N SER A 65 -3.10 0.32 6.18
CA SER A 65 -3.04 1.34 7.24
C SER A 65 -1.60 1.66 7.65
N SER A 66 -0.65 0.74 7.45
CA SER A 66 0.78 0.99 7.70
C SER A 66 1.49 1.68 6.52
N VAL A 67 0.84 1.85 5.37
CA VAL A 67 1.38 2.65 4.26
C VAL A 67 1.18 4.14 4.57
N SER A 68 2.13 4.74 5.29
CA SER A 68 2.01 6.14 5.75
C SER A 68 1.63 7.15 4.66
N PRO A 69 2.19 7.12 3.44
CA PRO A 69 1.76 8.01 2.36
C PRO A 69 0.27 7.91 2.01
N LEU A 70 -0.29 6.70 2.08
CA LEU A 70 -1.69 6.44 1.81
C LEU A 70 -2.56 6.98 2.95
N VAL A 71 -2.19 6.66 4.20
CA VAL A 71 -2.92 7.14 5.38
C VAL A 71 -2.90 8.66 5.48
N GLU A 72 -1.73 9.29 5.31
CA GLU A 72 -1.61 10.76 5.33
C GLU A 72 -2.49 11.42 4.27
N TYR A 73 -2.65 10.79 3.10
CA TYR A 73 -3.53 11.29 2.05
C TYR A 73 -5.01 11.32 2.50
N PHE A 74 -5.46 10.27 3.20
CA PHE A 74 -6.83 10.21 3.74
C PHE A 74 -7.02 11.12 4.96
N LEU A 75 -6.10 11.10 5.94
CA LEU A 75 -6.19 11.91 7.15
C LEU A 75 -6.09 13.42 6.86
N SER A 76 -5.34 13.82 5.83
CA SER A 76 -5.26 15.23 5.42
C SER A 76 -6.53 15.75 4.74
N GLY A 77 -7.50 14.88 4.44
CA GLY A 77 -8.73 15.24 3.72
C GLY A 77 -8.55 15.54 2.23
N LYS A 78 -7.32 15.43 1.68
CA LYS A 78 -7.01 15.71 0.26
C LYS A 78 -7.78 14.82 -0.71
N TYR A 79 -8.17 13.62 -0.27
CA TYR A 79 -8.96 12.68 -1.08
C TYR A 79 -10.30 13.26 -1.54
N THR A 80 -10.92 14.14 -0.75
CA THR A 80 -12.24 14.73 -1.04
C THR A 80 -12.25 15.54 -2.35
N ALA A 81 -11.13 16.20 -2.67
CA ALA A 81 -11.00 16.99 -3.91
C ALA A 81 -10.81 16.12 -5.16
N ALA A 82 -10.42 14.85 -4.99
CA ALA A 82 -10.22 13.89 -6.06
C ALA A 82 -11.37 12.86 -6.17
N LEU A 83 -12.36 12.95 -5.27
CA LEU A 83 -13.41 11.96 -5.14
C LEU A 83 -14.34 11.97 -6.36
N ASP A 84 -14.53 10.81 -6.97
CA ASP A 84 -15.52 10.59 -8.00
C ASP A 84 -16.94 10.62 -7.40
N LYS A 85 -17.90 11.21 -8.12
CA LYS A 85 -19.27 11.39 -7.61
C LYS A 85 -20.05 10.09 -7.55
N ASP A 86 -19.76 9.16 -8.45
CA ASP A 86 -20.55 7.93 -8.61
C ASP A 86 -19.87 6.73 -7.91
N ASN A 87 -18.57 6.83 -7.62
CA ASN A 87 -17.77 5.75 -7.01
C ASN A 87 -17.05 6.16 -5.71
N GLY A 88 -17.40 7.30 -5.12
CA GLY A 88 -16.71 7.85 -3.94
C GLY A 88 -17.00 7.13 -2.60
N GLU A 89 -18.00 6.25 -2.54
CA GLU A 89 -18.45 5.63 -1.29
C GLU A 89 -17.37 4.77 -0.63
N ILE A 90 -16.67 3.93 -1.40
CA ILE A 90 -15.61 3.05 -0.88
C ILE A 90 -14.43 3.87 -0.34
N ALA A 91 -13.98 4.89 -1.08
CA ALA A 91 -12.90 5.76 -0.63
C ALA A 91 -13.29 6.55 0.63
N THR A 92 -14.57 6.95 0.75
CA THR A 92 -15.09 7.64 1.94
C THR A 92 -15.15 6.70 3.14
N ALA A 93 -15.66 5.47 2.97
CA ALA A 93 -15.68 4.46 4.03
C ALA A 93 -14.28 4.06 4.49
N PHE A 94 -13.34 3.94 3.54
CA PHE A 94 -11.92 3.70 3.85
C PHE A 94 -11.32 4.88 4.62
N ALA A 95 -11.64 6.12 4.23
CA ALA A 95 -11.18 7.31 4.95
C ALA A 95 -11.67 7.34 6.40
N TYR A 96 -12.95 7.02 6.65
CA TYR A 96 -13.49 6.92 8.01
C TYR A 96 -12.76 5.86 8.83
N LEU A 97 -12.54 4.68 8.24
CA LEU A 97 -11.79 3.62 8.91
C LEU A 97 -10.35 4.04 9.25
N MET A 98 -9.66 4.73 8.33
CA MET A 98 -8.32 5.27 8.62
C MET A 98 -8.34 6.31 9.75
N ASN A 99 -9.37 7.16 9.81
CA ASN A 99 -9.52 8.13 10.91
C ASN A 99 -9.74 7.41 12.24
N ASP A 100 -10.62 6.41 12.30
CA ASP A 100 -10.88 5.65 13.52
C ASP A 100 -9.64 4.90 14.01
N MET A 101 -8.84 4.32 13.08
CA MET A 101 -7.62 3.58 13.43
C MET A 101 -6.43 4.47 13.85
N TRP A 102 -6.34 5.72 13.38
CA TRP A 102 -5.15 6.57 13.61
C TRP A 102 -5.40 7.74 14.55
N LEU A 103 -6.63 8.26 14.58
CA LEU A 103 -7.04 9.41 15.38
C LEU A 103 -8.09 9.06 16.45
N GLY A 104 -8.63 7.85 16.42
CA GLY A 104 -9.58 7.38 17.42
C GLY A 104 -8.88 6.93 18.71
N ASP A 105 -9.59 7.08 19.83
CA ASP A 105 -9.13 6.64 21.15
C ASP A 105 -9.47 5.17 21.42
N PHE A 106 -9.41 4.32 20.39
CA PHE A 106 -9.85 2.93 20.44
C PHE A 106 -8.70 1.95 20.17
N ASP A 107 -8.49 1.02 21.09
CA ASP A 107 -7.58 -0.12 20.87
C ASP A 107 -8.06 -1.08 19.78
N CYS A 108 -9.37 -1.09 19.50
CA CYS A 108 -9.98 -1.93 18.48
C CYS A 108 -11.17 -1.26 17.79
N VAL A 109 -11.15 -1.25 16.46
CA VAL A 109 -12.19 -0.68 15.58
C VAL A 109 -12.95 -1.77 14.82
N SER A 110 -14.22 -1.53 14.53
CA SER A 110 -15.03 -2.42 13.68
C SER A 110 -15.01 -1.94 12.22
N PRO A 111 -14.50 -2.74 11.26
CA PRO A 111 -14.52 -2.36 9.85
C PRO A 111 -15.89 -2.59 9.18
N GLU A 112 -16.98 -2.68 9.95
CA GLU A 112 -18.30 -3.08 9.46
C GLU A 112 -18.84 -2.16 8.36
N VAL A 113 -18.70 -0.84 8.51
CA VAL A 113 -19.14 0.13 7.50
C VAL A 113 -18.38 -0.11 6.19
N PHE A 114 -17.06 -0.24 6.25
CA PHE A 114 -16.24 -0.52 5.07
C PHE A 114 -16.61 -1.87 4.43
N ARG A 115 -16.82 -2.91 5.23
CA ARG A 115 -17.24 -4.25 4.78
C ARG A 115 -18.58 -4.21 4.05
N LEU A 116 -19.55 -3.45 4.55
CA LEU A 116 -20.86 -3.32 3.91
C LEU A 116 -20.73 -2.62 2.55
N VAL A 117 -20.03 -1.49 2.50
CA VAL A 117 -19.87 -0.71 1.26
C VAL A 117 -19.12 -1.48 0.17
N ILE A 118 -17.99 -2.13 0.50
CA ILE A 118 -17.30 -2.97 -0.50
C ILE A 118 -18.12 -4.21 -0.87
N GLY A 119 -18.92 -4.73 0.07
CA GLY A 119 -19.81 -5.85 -0.11
C GLY A 119 -20.96 -5.58 -1.09
N GLU A 120 -21.41 -4.34 -1.22
CA GLU A 120 -22.44 -3.96 -2.20
C GLU A 120 -21.97 -4.15 -3.65
N ARG A 121 -20.68 -3.89 -3.90
CA ARG A 121 -20.04 -4.14 -5.21
C ARG A 121 -19.60 -5.60 -5.36
N TYR A 122 -19.13 -6.21 -4.27
CA TYR A 122 -18.60 -7.57 -4.24
C TYR A 122 -19.32 -8.43 -3.19
N PRO A 123 -20.49 -9.02 -3.53
CA PRO A 123 -21.32 -9.76 -2.57
C PRO A 123 -20.62 -10.94 -1.87
N ALA A 124 -19.50 -11.43 -2.41
CA ALA A 124 -18.65 -12.43 -1.76
C ALA A 124 -18.14 -11.97 -0.38
N PHE A 125 -17.85 -10.68 -0.20
CA PHE A 125 -17.33 -10.12 1.06
C PHE A 125 -18.41 -9.85 2.12
N ILE A 126 -19.70 -9.94 1.74
CA ILE A 126 -20.80 -9.90 2.70
C ILE A 126 -20.97 -11.25 3.40
N LYS A 127 -20.71 -12.34 2.67
CA LYS A 127 -20.82 -13.71 3.19
C LYS A 127 -19.80 -13.90 4.31
N LYS A 128 -20.20 -14.63 5.36
CA LYS A 128 -19.33 -15.03 6.48
C LYS A 128 -18.48 -16.24 6.12
N THR A 129 -17.96 -16.30 4.90
CA THR A 129 -17.05 -17.34 4.42
C THR A 129 -15.65 -16.78 4.33
N GLN A 130 -14.64 -17.64 4.48
CA GLN A 130 -13.26 -17.24 4.18
C GLN A 130 -13.15 -16.83 2.71
N GLN A 131 -12.23 -15.89 2.44
CA GLN A 131 -11.93 -15.38 1.11
C GLN A 131 -10.43 -15.20 0.97
N ASP A 132 -9.97 -15.14 -0.27
CA ASP A 132 -8.56 -14.92 -0.57
C ASP A 132 -8.17 -13.45 -0.28
N ALA A 133 -7.14 -13.26 0.56
CA ALA A 133 -6.64 -11.93 0.92
C ALA A 133 -6.05 -11.16 -0.27
N GLN A 134 -5.44 -11.84 -1.25
CA GLN A 134 -4.94 -11.23 -2.47
C GLN A 134 -6.10 -10.67 -3.31
N GLU A 135 -7.15 -11.48 -3.51
CA GLU A 135 -8.34 -11.06 -4.27
C GLU A 135 -8.97 -9.83 -3.62
N PHE A 136 -9.16 -9.87 -2.29
CA PHE A 136 -9.66 -8.72 -1.54
C PHE A 136 -8.79 -7.46 -1.73
N LEU A 137 -7.46 -7.59 -1.61
CA LEU A 137 -6.55 -6.47 -1.80
C LEU A 137 -6.64 -5.87 -3.22
N ILE A 138 -6.70 -6.70 -4.26
CA ILE A 138 -6.85 -6.23 -5.64
C ILE A 138 -8.15 -5.43 -5.80
N HIS A 139 -9.26 -5.93 -5.25
CA HIS A 139 -10.53 -5.21 -5.29
C HIS A 139 -10.45 -3.86 -4.56
N VAL A 140 -9.89 -3.83 -3.35
CA VAL A 140 -9.74 -2.58 -2.59
C VAL A 140 -8.89 -1.56 -3.38
N LEU A 141 -7.74 -1.96 -3.93
CA LEU A 141 -6.87 -1.05 -4.68
C LEU A 141 -7.54 -0.53 -5.95
N ASN A 142 -8.28 -1.38 -6.67
CA ASN A 142 -9.01 -0.97 -7.87
C ASN A 142 -10.14 0.01 -7.54
N GLU A 143 -10.95 -0.27 -6.52
CA GLU A 143 -12.03 0.63 -6.12
C GLU A 143 -11.50 1.97 -5.60
N LEU A 144 -10.42 1.96 -4.82
CA LEU A 144 -9.76 3.20 -4.41
C LEU A 144 -9.16 3.95 -5.61
N HIS A 145 -8.66 3.24 -6.62
CA HIS A 145 -8.19 3.89 -7.85
C HIS A 145 -9.34 4.56 -8.60
N GLU A 146 -10.43 3.82 -8.87
CA GLU A 146 -11.60 4.33 -9.58
C GLU A 146 -12.25 5.50 -8.85
N ALA A 147 -12.34 5.43 -7.52
CA ALA A 147 -12.89 6.50 -6.69
C ALA A 147 -12.03 7.78 -6.66
N LEU A 148 -10.73 7.70 -6.95
CA LEU A 148 -9.76 8.79 -6.76
C LEU A 148 -8.99 9.18 -8.03
N LYS A 149 -9.35 8.63 -9.20
CA LYS A 149 -8.62 8.88 -10.44
C LYS A 149 -8.89 10.26 -11.00
N LYS A 150 -7.80 10.96 -11.34
CA LYS A 150 -7.82 12.21 -12.07
C LYS A 150 -7.55 11.93 -13.54
N VAL A 151 -8.44 12.44 -14.40
CA VAL A 151 -8.31 12.37 -15.85
C VAL A 151 -7.53 13.58 -16.34
N SER A 152 -6.28 13.39 -16.78
CA SER A 152 -5.50 14.45 -17.41
C SER A 152 -5.59 14.36 -18.93
N LYS A 153 -6.12 15.42 -19.57
CA LYS A 153 -6.05 15.59 -21.03
C LYS A 153 -4.79 16.37 -21.39
N LYS A 154 -3.71 15.67 -21.76
CA LYS A 154 -2.51 16.35 -22.31
C LYS A 154 -2.81 16.80 -23.75
N ARG A 155 -2.89 18.11 -23.96
CA ARG A 155 -2.98 18.71 -25.30
C ARG A 155 -1.58 18.74 -25.90
N ASN A 156 -1.36 18.03 -27.01
CA ASN A 156 -0.12 18.17 -27.78
C ASN A 156 0.04 19.63 -28.21
N GLN A 157 1.01 20.35 -27.64
CA GLN A 157 1.54 21.57 -28.26
C GLN A 157 2.52 21.14 -29.34
N GLY A 158 1.98 20.64 -30.46
CA GLY A 158 2.76 20.41 -31.66
C GLY A 158 3.10 21.75 -32.31
N THR A 159 4.39 22.08 -32.38
CA THR A 159 4.95 22.97 -33.39
C THR A 159 4.61 22.45 -34.78
N SER A 160 4.28 23.39 -35.67
CA SER A 160 3.69 23.25 -37.01
C SER A 160 4.14 22.07 -37.88
N SER A 161 3.17 21.47 -38.56
CA SER A 161 2.99 21.53 -40.02
C SER A 161 2.56 20.17 -40.60
N SER A 162 1.46 20.24 -41.34
CA SER A 162 1.01 19.33 -42.40
C SER A 162 0.63 17.88 -42.03
N THR A 163 -0.48 17.48 -42.65
CA THR A 163 -1.09 16.15 -42.78
C THR A 163 -1.98 15.69 -41.63
N TRP A 164 -3.24 15.46 -42.00
CA TRP A 164 -4.31 14.94 -41.17
C TRP A 164 -3.99 13.49 -40.79
N ASP A 165 -3.53 13.27 -39.55
CA ASP A 165 -3.57 11.94 -38.95
C ASP A 165 -3.91 12.02 -37.47
N SER A 166 -4.97 11.30 -37.11
CA SER A 166 -5.35 10.78 -35.80
C SER A 166 -4.91 11.58 -34.56
N ARG A 167 -5.80 12.47 -34.10
CA ARG A 167 -5.77 13.05 -32.75
C ARG A 167 -6.03 11.97 -31.69
N ALA A 168 -5.09 11.07 -31.46
CA ALA A 168 -5.10 10.21 -30.29
C ALA A 168 -4.67 11.06 -29.08
N SER A 169 -5.64 11.70 -28.43
CA SER A 169 -5.45 12.25 -27.09
C SER A 169 -5.20 11.08 -26.15
N TYR A 170 -3.96 10.85 -25.74
CA TYR A 170 -3.68 9.92 -24.65
C TYR A 170 -4.28 10.48 -23.37
N VAL A 171 -5.37 9.86 -22.92
CA VAL A 171 -5.93 10.10 -21.59
C VAL A 171 -5.10 9.30 -20.62
N SER A 172 -4.41 9.99 -19.71
CA SER A 172 -3.72 9.34 -18.60
C SER A 172 -4.60 9.50 -17.38
N GLU A 173 -5.04 8.38 -16.82
CA GLU A 173 -5.70 8.30 -15.53
C GLU A 173 -4.62 8.10 -14.46
N SER A 174 -4.72 8.81 -13.34
CA SER A 174 -3.76 8.66 -12.24
C SER A 174 -4.44 8.92 -10.91
N SER A 175 -4.09 8.16 -9.89
CA SER A 175 -4.57 8.33 -8.52
C SER A 175 -3.42 8.17 -7.53
N ILE A 176 -3.71 8.34 -6.24
CA ILE A 176 -2.76 7.99 -5.17
C ILE A 176 -2.36 6.51 -5.23
N ILE A 177 -3.27 5.64 -5.67
CA ILE A 177 -3.02 4.19 -5.78
C ILE A 177 -1.98 3.91 -6.86
N THR A 178 -2.16 4.43 -8.08
CA THR A 178 -1.18 4.19 -9.15
C THR A 178 0.16 4.84 -8.82
N ARG A 179 0.17 5.95 -8.09
CA ARG A 179 1.42 6.57 -7.65
C ARG A 179 2.20 5.76 -6.61
N LEU A 180 1.54 4.96 -5.78
CA LEU A 180 2.18 4.22 -4.69
C LEU A 180 2.48 2.76 -5.06
N PHE A 181 1.60 2.13 -5.85
CA PHE A 181 1.60 0.69 -6.07
C PHE A 181 1.83 0.29 -7.54
N GLU A 182 1.84 1.22 -8.49
CA GLU A 182 1.99 0.87 -9.92
C GLU A 182 3.43 0.49 -10.30
N GLY A 183 3.60 -0.76 -10.71
CA GLY A 183 4.76 -1.39 -11.35
C GLY A 183 4.75 -1.32 -12.88
N HIS A 184 5.94 -1.42 -13.49
CA HIS A 184 6.08 -1.69 -14.92
C HIS A 184 6.90 -2.96 -15.10
N LEU A 185 6.42 -3.88 -15.92
CA LEU A 185 7.10 -5.11 -16.28
C LEU A 185 7.37 -5.11 -17.78
N SER A 186 8.63 -5.13 -18.18
CA SER A 186 9.02 -5.19 -19.59
C SER A 186 9.62 -6.55 -19.90
N TYR A 187 9.12 -7.23 -20.93
CA TYR A 187 9.53 -8.58 -21.30
C TYR A 187 9.35 -8.85 -22.81
N ASP A 188 10.09 -9.82 -23.32
CA ASP A 188 10.02 -10.24 -24.71
C ASP A 188 9.22 -11.55 -24.84
N ILE A 189 8.25 -11.58 -25.75
CA ILE A 189 7.52 -12.79 -26.13
C ILE A 189 8.12 -13.33 -27.42
N ILE A 190 8.66 -14.54 -27.37
CA ILE A 190 9.27 -15.21 -28.53
C ILE A 190 8.30 -16.30 -29.03
N CYS A 191 7.88 -16.22 -30.29
CA CYS A 191 7.12 -17.30 -30.93
C CYS A 191 8.03 -18.50 -31.22
N LEU A 192 7.71 -19.66 -30.67
CA LEU A 192 8.54 -20.87 -30.84
C LEU A 192 8.52 -21.46 -32.26
N GLU A 193 7.53 -21.10 -33.09
CA GLU A 193 7.43 -21.56 -34.48
C GLU A 193 8.16 -20.66 -35.46
N CYS A 194 7.88 -19.35 -35.43
CA CYS A 194 8.43 -18.39 -36.41
C CYS A 194 9.61 -17.57 -35.89
N GLN A 195 10.00 -17.75 -34.61
CA GLN A 195 11.09 -17.02 -33.94
C GLN A 195 10.91 -15.49 -33.89
N ASN A 196 9.71 -15.00 -34.17
CA ASN A 196 9.41 -13.57 -34.07
C ASN A 196 9.33 -13.15 -32.59
N THR A 197 10.06 -12.08 -32.25
CA THR A 197 10.07 -11.51 -30.90
C THR A 197 9.17 -10.28 -30.83
N THR A 198 8.26 -10.27 -29.86
CA THR A 198 7.40 -9.12 -29.57
C THR A 198 7.75 -8.56 -28.19
N TYR A 199 8.25 -7.32 -28.17
CA TYR A 199 8.45 -6.60 -26.92
C TYR A 199 7.10 -6.19 -26.32
N LYS A 200 6.92 -6.46 -25.02
CA LYS A 200 5.74 -6.06 -24.24
C LYS A 200 6.17 -5.27 -23.01
N ASN A 201 5.36 -4.27 -22.67
CA ASN A 201 5.47 -3.55 -21.42
C ASN A 201 4.09 -3.55 -20.76
N GLU A 202 4.00 -4.08 -19.56
CA GLU A 202 2.79 -4.22 -18.78
C GLU A 202 2.86 -3.39 -17.52
N ILE A 203 1.70 -2.93 -17.08
CA ILE A 203 1.52 -2.20 -15.84
C ILE A 203 0.86 -3.15 -14.85
N PHE A 204 1.32 -3.16 -13.61
CA PHE A 204 0.74 -4.00 -12.55
C PHE A 204 0.65 -3.22 -11.24
N THR A 205 -0.36 -3.50 -10.42
CA THR A 205 -0.44 -2.99 -9.04
C THR A 205 0.03 -4.06 -8.04
N VAL A 206 -0.12 -5.33 -8.42
CA VAL A 206 0.21 -6.53 -7.65
C VAL A 206 1.03 -7.45 -8.54
N LEU A 207 2.17 -7.96 -8.03
CA LEU A 207 3.00 -8.93 -8.73
C LEU A 207 2.83 -10.32 -8.08
N SER A 208 2.10 -11.21 -8.75
CA SER A 208 1.96 -12.60 -8.32
C SER A 208 3.14 -13.41 -8.86
N LEU A 209 3.90 -14.03 -7.96
CA LEU A 209 5.00 -14.91 -8.34
C LEU A 209 4.58 -16.38 -8.19
N PRO A 210 5.05 -17.29 -9.06
CA PRO A 210 4.82 -18.72 -8.88
C PRO A 210 5.77 -19.30 -7.82
N ILE A 211 5.25 -20.15 -6.93
CA ILE A 211 6.09 -20.89 -5.96
C ILE A 211 6.78 -22.04 -6.70
N PRO A 212 8.12 -22.12 -6.69
CA PRO A 212 8.82 -23.27 -7.24
C PRO A 212 8.52 -24.52 -6.40
N TYR A 213 8.57 -25.70 -7.03
CA TYR A 213 8.30 -26.99 -6.36
C TYR A 213 9.39 -27.41 -5.34
N GLU A 214 10.41 -26.58 -5.13
CA GLU A 214 11.52 -26.86 -4.23
C GLU A 214 11.13 -26.57 -2.77
N THR A 215 11.68 -27.33 -1.83
CA THR A 215 11.33 -27.25 -0.41
C THR A 215 11.79 -25.94 0.25
N GLU A 216 12.79 -25.28 -0.34
CA GLU A 216 13.30 -23.97 0.07
C GLU A 216 13.64 -23.19 -1.20
N CYS A 217 13.13 -21.97 -1.33
CA CYS A 217 13.47 -21.07 -2.42
C CYS A 217 13.80 -19.68 -1.89
N SER A 218 14.82 -19.05 -2.46
CA SER A 218 15.18 -17.67 -2.14
C SER A 218 14.60 -16.72 -3.18
N LEU A 219 13.89 -15.70 -2.72
CA LEU A 219 13.44 -14.61 -3.59
C LEU A 219 14.60 -13.63 -3.84
N GLU A 220 15.27 -13.76 -4.97
CA GLU A 220 16.24 -12.77 -5.43
C GLU A 220 15.56 -11.69 -6.28
N VAL A 221 15.18 -10.55 -5.68
CA VAL A 221 14.72 -9.39 -6.44
C VAL A 221 15.93 -8.68 -7.05
N GLY A 222 16.40 -9.19 -8.19
CA GLY A 222 17.42 -8.57 -9.03
C GLY A 222 16.81 -7.55 -9.98
N VAL A 223 16.97 -6.24 -9.71
CA VAL A 223 16.65 -5.18 -10.68
C VAL A 223 17.77 -5.16 -11.75
N THR A 224 17.73 -6.06 -12.72
CA THR A 224 18.68 -6.05 -13.85
C THR A 224 18.29 -4.97 -14.85
N SER A 225 19.00 -3.84 -14.73
CA SER A 225 19.27 -2.82 -15.75
C SER A 225 18.12 -2.39 -16.69
N LYS A 226 17.40 -1.33 -16.31
CA LYS A 226 17.42 0.00 -16.97
C LYS A 226 16.24 0.84 -16.47
N SER A 227 16.56 1.81 -15.61
CA SER A 227 15.80 3.03 -15.34
C SER A 227 14.31 2.87 -15.04
N MET A 228 13.97 2.54 -13.80
CA MET A 228 12.64 2.83 -13.26
C MET A 228 12.76 3.95 -12.23
N MET A 229 12.36 5.16 -12.64
CA MET A 229 12.10 6.27 -11.72
C MET A 229 10.71 6.10 -11.11
N ALA A 230 10.58 6.52 -9.85
CA ALA A 230 9.34 6.73 -9.08
C ALA A 230 8.83 5.54 -8.23
N TYR A 231 8.83 5.79 -6.90
CA TYR A 231 7.97 5.28 -5.80
C TYR A 231 7.21 3.97 -6.06
N LYS A 232 7.69 2.81 -5.59
CA LYS A 232 6.93 1.55 -5.74
C LYS A 232 6.98 0.69 -4.50
N PHE A 233 5.79 0.38 -3.97
CA PHE A 233 5.61 -0.81 -3.17
C PHE A 233 5.47 -2.02 -4.08
N VAL A 234 6.34 -3.02 -3.91
CA VAL A 234 6.21 -4.29 -4.64
C VAL A 234 5.47 -5.23 -3.72
N LEU A 235 4.23 -5.58 -4.08
CA LEU A 235 3.50 -6.66 -3.45
C LEU A 235 4.06 -7.97 -4.01
N ILE A 236 4.77 -8.73 -3.19
CA ILE A 236 5.33 -10.03 -3.57
C ILE A 236 4.61 -11.10 -2.77
N ILE A 237 3.93 -11.99 -3.46
CA ILE A 237 3.44 -13.24 -2.87
C ILE A 237 4.60 -14.21 -2.96
N LEU A 238 5.05 -14.83 -1.87
CA LEU A 238 5.58 -16.21 -1.81
C LEU A 238 6.06 -16.59 -0.40
N GLY A 239 5.79 -17.84 -0.03
CA GLY A 239 6.30 -18.49 1.18
C GLY A 239 7.78 -18.87 1.10
N ALA A 240 8.34 -19.04 2.30
CA ALA A 240 9.72 -19.39 2.65
C ALA A 240 10.78 -18.25 2.64
N SER A 241 11.73 -18.41 3.55
CA SER A 241 12.63 -17.42 4.16
C SER A 241 13.45 -16.55 3.18
N LEU A 242 13.66 -15.28 3.52
CA LEU A 242 14.07 -14.22 2.58
C LEU A 242 15.40 -13.56 2.97
N TYR A 243 16.30 -13.38 1.99
CA TYR A 243 17.48 -12.51 2.05
C TYR A 243 17.41 -11.51 0.88
N MET A 244 17.48 -10.20 1.14
CA MET A 244 17.17 -9.13 0.16
C MET A 244 18.36 -8.19 -0.11
N ASN A 245 18.45 -7.70 -1.36
CA ASN A 245 19.46 -6.75 -1.84
C ASN A 245 19.20 -5.29 -1.39
N LYS A 246 20.27 -4.49 -1.38
CA LYS A 246 20.54 -3.22 -0.63
C LYS A 246 19.53 -2.04 -0.73
N TYR A 247 18.43 -2.08 -1.50
CA TYR A 247 17.63 -0.87 -1.83
C TYR A 247 16.11 -0.94 -1.59
N SER A 248 15.56 -2.08 -1.17
CA SER A 248 14.13 -2.21 -0.79
C SER A 248 13.98 -2.85 0.58
N SER A 249 13.15 -2.26 1.44
CA SER A 249 12.90 -2.74 2.80
C SER A 249 11.50 -3.34 2.91
N LEU A 250 11.39 -4.54 3.48
CA LEU A 250 10.11 -5.14 3.83
C LEU A 250 9.41 -4.26 4.87
N LYS A 251 8.12 -3.99 4.66
CA LYS A 251 7.30 -3.16 5.54
C LYS A 251 6.20 -3.95 6.19
N ASN A 252 5.47 -4.74 5.41
CA ASN A 252 4.33 -5.50 5.93
C ASN A 252 4.31 -6.91 5.35
N VAL A 253 3.72 -7.84 6.09
CA VAL A 253 3.50 -9.23 5.72
C VAL A 253 2.07 -9.60 6.09
N VAL A 254 1.29 -10.11 5.14
CA VAL A 254 0.07 -10.87 5.45
C VAL A 254 0.47 -12.33 5.56
N ASN A 255 0.22 -12.94 6.71
CA ASN A 255 0.42 -14.37 6.92
C ASN A 255 -0.90 -15.12 6.77
N HIS A 256 -0.84 -16.36 6.30
CA HIS A 256 -1.96 -17.27 6.23
C HIS A 256 -1.61 -18.61 6.86
N PHE A 257 -2.50 -19.11 7.72
CA PHE A 257 -2.39 -20.41 8.37
C PHE A 257 -3.59 -21.28 8.00
N GLY A 258 -3.37 -22.52 7.60
CA GLY A 258 -4.43 -23.44 7.18
C GLY A 258 -4.73 -23.37 5.68
N ASP A 259 -5.89 -23.92 5.31
CA ASP A 259 -6.33 -24.05 3.91
C ASP A 259 -7.38 -22.99 3.54
N LEU A 260 -7.65 -22.79 2.25
CA LEU A 260 -8.57 -21.74 1.76
C LEU A 260 -10.00 -21.86 2.30
N ASP A 261 -10.47 -23.08 2.56
CA ASP A 261 -11.82 -23.35 3.10
C ASP A 261 -11.89 -23.26 4.64
N GLY A 262 -10.74 -23.11 5.31
CA GLY A 262 -10.61 -23.20 6.75
C GLY A 262 -9.22 -22.77 7.21
N GLY A 263 -8.97 -21.47 7.17
CA GLY A 263 -7.71 -20.84 7.54
C GLY A 263 -7.89 -19.55 8.33
N HIS A 264 -6.77 -18.93 8.70
CA HIS A 264 -6.72 -17.69 9.46
C HIS A 264 -5.61 -16.78 8.93
N TYR A 265 -5.93 -15.50 8.80
CA TYR A 265 -5.00 -14.49 8.31
C TYR A 265 -4.58 -13.55 9.44
N THR A 266 -3.29 -13.22 9.50
CA THR A 266 -2.74 -12.20 10.41
C THR A 266 -1.85 -11.25 9.62
N ALA A 267 -1.50 -10.10 10.20
CA ALA A 267 -0.58 -9.16 9.57
C ALA A 267 0.58 -8.80 10.49
N PHE A 268 1.80 -8.79 9.95
CA PHE A 268 2.96 -8.18 10.59
C PHE A 268 3.24 -6.86 9.89
N CYS A 269 3.22 -5.75 10.62
CA CYS A 269 3.47 -4.42 10.06
C CYS A 269 4.60 -3.74 10.82
N LYS A 270 5.51 -3.10 10.07
CA LYS A 270 6.58 -2.28 10.63
C LYS A 270 6.03 -0.88 10.89
N HIS A 271 5.96 -0.49 12.16
CA HIS A 271 5.39 0.79 12.55
C HIS A 271 6.33 1.94 12.15
N THR A 272 5.78 2.97 11.51
CA THR A 272 6.59 4.05 10.89
C THR A 272 7.32 4.92 11.91
N LEU A 273 6.76 5.15 13.10
CA LEU A 273 7.39 6.04 14.09
C LEU A 273 8.38 5.30 14.98
N THR A 274 7.99 4.16 15.53
CA THR A 274 8.84 3.38 16.44
C THR A 274 9.88 2.54 15.71
N GLN A 275 9.66 2.25 14.42
CA GLN A 275 10.44 1.29 13.63
C GLN A 275 10.41 -0.16 14.17
N SER A 276 9.61 -0.45 15.19
CA SER A 276 9.35 -1.82 15.67
C SER A 276 8.33 -2.55 14.80
N TRP A 277 8.37 -3.87 14.86
CA TRP A 277 7.39 -4.74 14.21
C TRP A 277 6.26 -5.10 15.16
N TYR A 278 5.04 -5.14 14.64
CA TYR A 278 3.85 -5.51 15.39
C TYR A 278 3.08 -6.59 14.63
N SER A 279 2.61 -7.58 15.37
CA SER A 279 1.64 -8.58 14.92
C SER A 279 0.24 -8.12 15.23
N PHE A 280 -0.62 -8.17 14.21
CA PHE A 280 -2.04 -7.87 14.26
C PHE A 280 -2.81 -9.16 13.96
N ASP A 281 -3.44 -9.68 15.00
CA ASP A 281 -4.36 -10.83 14.94
C ASP A 281 -5.76 -10.35 15.30
N ASP A 282 -6.48 -9.88 14.27
CA ASP A 282 -7.75 -9.19 14.42
C ASP A 282 -7.67 -8.05 15.45
N SER A 283 -8.33 -8.22 16.60
CA SER A 283 -8.36 -7.23 17.69
C SER A 283 -7.08 -7.23 18.55
N GLN A 284 -6.26 -8.27 18.45
CA GLN A 284 -5.08 -8.46 19.29
C GLN A 284 -3.86 -7.88 18.60
N ILE A 285 -3.05 -7.14 19.38
CA ILE A 285 -1.82 -6.52 18.90
C ILE A 285 -0.68 -6.91 19.84
N SER A 286 0.44 -7.34 19.29
CA SER A 286 1.64 -7.65 20.06
C SER A 286 2.88 -7.17 19.31
N GLU A 287 3.83 -6.56 20.01
CA GLU A 287 5.15 -6.28 19.43
C GLU A 287 5.89 -7.60 19.16
N ILE A 288 6.57 -7.69 18.03
CA ILE A 288 7.35 -8.86 17.61
C ILE A 288 8.75 -8.44 17.20
N SER A 289 9.71 -9.35 17.27
CA SER A 289 11.06 -9.07 16.83
C SER A 289 11.20 -9.18 15.30
N GLU A 290 12.16 -8.48 14.71
CA GLU A 290 12.40 -8.55 13.27
C GLU A 290 12.79 -9.97 12.80
N CYS A 291 13.38 -10.80 13.67
CA CYS A 291 13.69 -12.19 13.33
C CYS A 291 12.45 -13.10 13.26
N ASP A 292 11.32 -12.72 13.89
CA ASP A 292 10.08 -13.50 13.86
C ASP A 292 9.21 -13.18 12.63
N VAL A 293 9.54 -12.12 11.89
CA VAL A 293 8.75 -11.66 10.72
C VAL A 293 8.83 -12.64 9.56
N HIS A 294 9.96 -13.31 9.41
CA HIS A 294 10.23 -14.23 8.32
C HIS A 294 9.67 -15.62 8.66
N THR A 295 8.49 -15.93 8.14
CA THR A 295 7.81 -17.21 8.39
C THR A 295 7.40 -17.90 7.10
N SER A 296 7.22 -19.22 7.15
CA SER A 296 6.62 -19.99 6.04
C SER A 296 5.14 -19.68 5.83
N ALA A 297 4.49 -18.99 6.77
CA ALA A 297 3.10 -18.55 6.66
C ALA A 297 2.95 -17.27 5.84
N ALA A 298 4.05 -16.60 5.49
CA ALA A 298 4.03 -15.38 4.68
C ALA A 298 3.32 -15.64 3.33
N TYR A 299 2.25 -14.87 3.10
CA TYR A 299 1.40 -14.98 1.92
C TYR A 299 1.50 -13.74 1.04
N LEU A 300 1.33 -12.52 1.59
CA LEU A 300 1.56 -11.26 0.86
C LEU A 300 2.69 -10.46 1.51
N LEU A 301 3.61 -9.91 0.72
CA LEU A 301 4.75 -9.11 1.20
C LEU A 301 4.70 -7.71 0.62
N PHE A 302 4.75 -6.68 1.46
CA PHE A 302 4.79 -5.28 1.04
C PHE A 302 6.21 -4.75 1.19
N TYR A 303 6.90 -4.48 0.08
CA TYR A 303 8.22 -3.85 0.08
C TYR A 303 8.15 -2.36 -0.18
N SER A 304 9.09 -1.57 0.30
CA SER A 304 9.26 -0.17 -0.09
C SER A 304 10.69 0.11 -0.54
N SER A 305 10.85 0.77 -1.69
CA SER A 305 12.16 1.19 -2.24
C SER A 305 12.72 2.47 -1.60
N GLN A 306 12.10 2.98 -0.52
CA GLN A 306 12.57 4.18 0.19
C GLN A 306 12.94 3.84 1.63
N THR A 307 14.13 4.26 2.04
CA THR A 307 14.41 4.54 3.45
C THR A 307 13.57 5.76 3.82
N PHE A 308 12.61 5.64 4.74
CA PHE A 308 11.94 6.81 5.28
C PHE A 308 13.00 7.68 5.97
N SER A 309 13.38 8.78 5.32
CA SER A 309 14.41 9.67 5.83
C SER A 309 13.88 10.43 7.05
N VAL A 310 14.64 10.40 8.15
CA VAL A 310 14.43 11.29 9.30
C VAL A 310 14.48 12.74 8.80
N PRO A 311 13.46 13.58 9.04
CA PRO A 311 13.44 14.93 8.49
C PRO A 311 14.51 15.83 9.12
N VAL A 312 15.47 16.29 8.31
CA VAL A 312 16.37 17.39 8.70
C VAL A 312 15.59 18.71 8.63
N LYS A 313 15.62 19.51 9.70
CA LYS A 313 15.07 20.88 9.69
C LYS A 313 15.84 21.73 8.69
N THR A 314 15.19 22.16 7.60
CA THR A 314 15.60 23.38 6.91
C THR A 314 15.16 24.56 7.77
N GLN A 315 16.11 25.17 8.47
CA GLN A 315 15.92 26.50 9.04
C GLN A 315 15.83 27.47 7.86
N ASN A 316 14.65 28.01 7.58
CA ASN A 316 14.53 29.22 6.78
C ASN A 316 14.36 30.38 7.76
N GLY A 317 15.31 31.33 7.69
CA GLY A 317 15.24 32.62 8.37
C GLY A 317 14.34 33.62 7.68
#